data_AF-A0A5R8WV36-F1
#
_entry.id   AF-A0A5R8WV36-F1
#
_cell.length_a   1.000
_cell.length_b   1.000
_cell.length_c   1.000
_cell.angle_alpha   90.00
_cell.angle_beta   90.00
_cell.angle_gamma   90.00
#
_symmetry.space_group_name_H-M   'P 1'
#
loop_
_entity.id
_entity.type
_entity.pdbx_description
1 polymer ?
#
loop_
_entity_poly.entity_id
_entity_poly.type
_entity_poly.pdbx_seq_one_letter_code
_entity_poly.pdbx_strand_id
1 'polypeptide(L)'
;MVSGRAGTIGCLVYRKGAVIPRHQHPNEQYSLILQGSVRVSIEGQTYLVKAGEGLIIPSNVPHRFEALEDGTVDVDFFTPRRQDWIDGTDTYSAGPGK
;
A
#
# COMPACT_ATOMS: atom_id res chain seq x y z
N MET A 1 -11.20 1.90 5.38
CA MET A 1 -11.08 0.54 4.81
C MET A 1 -12.48 -0.04 4.65
N VAL A 2 -12.71 -0.77 3.56
CA VAL A 2 -13.95 -1.55 3.33
C VAL A 2 -13.52 -2.97 2.97
N SER A 3 -14.01 -3.98 3.68
CA SER A 3 -13.66 -5.38 3.43
C SER A 3 -14.91 -6.21 3.15
N GLY A 4 -14.86 -7.03 2.11
CA GLY A 4 -15.89 -7.98 1.75
C GLY A 4 -15.42 -9.42 1.96
N ARG A 5 -16.12 -10.38 1.37
CA ARG A 5 -15.71 -11.80 1.46
C ARG A 5 -14.43 -12.10 0.67
N ALA A 6 -14.28 -11.50 -0.51
CA ALA A 6 -13.20 -11.83 -1.44
C ALA A 6 -12.02 -10.85 -1.41
N GLY A 7 -12.21 -9.62 -0.94
CA GLY A 7 -11.17 -8.60 -1.00
C GLY A 7 -11.36 -7.47 -0.02
N THR A 8 -10.33 -6.63 0.06
CA THR A 8 -10.31 -5.42 0.91
C THR A 8 -9.89 -4.22 0.09
N ILE A 9 -10.56 -3.08 0.29
CA ILE A 9 -10.16 -1.78 -0.22
C ILE A 9 -9.64 -0.92 0.93
N GLY A 10 -8.39 -0.45 0.81
CA GLY A 10 -7.78 0.59 1.62
C GLY A 10 -7.80 1.92 0.88
N CYS A 11 -8.03 3.02 1.59
CA CYS A 11 -7.77 4.37 1.10
C CYS A 11 -6.92 5.05 2.16
N LEU A 12 -5.71 5.42 1.79
CA LEU A 12 -4.69 5.96 2.68
C LEU A 12 -4.30 7.35 2.19
N VAL A 13 -4.11 8.27 3.14
CA VAL A 13 -3.65 9.63 2.87
C VAL A 13 -2.34 9.82 3.62
N TYR A 14 -1.29 10.20 2.89
CA TYR A 14 0.06 10.28 3.42
C TYR A 14 0.56 11.73 3.44
N ARG A 15 1.37 12.04 4.47
CA ARG A 15 2.26 13.21 4.45
C ARG A 15 3.52 12.88 3.63
N LYS A 16 4.19 13.91 3.13
CA LYS A 16 5.47 13.76 2.45
C LYS A 16 6.48 13.06 3.36
N GLY A 17 7.17 12.06 2.83
CA GLY A 17 8.15 11.27 3.55
C GLY A 17 7.55 10.18 4.44
N ALA A 18 6.23 10.00 4.47
CA ALA A 18 5.63 8.82 5.10
C ALA A 18 6.14 7.55 4.39
N VAL A 19 6.56 6.58 5.19
CA VAL A 19 7.13 5.31 4.70
C VAL A 19 6.28 4.18 5.21
N ILE A 20 5.87 3.29 4.29
CA ILE A 20 5.43 1.95 4.66
C ILE A 20 6.66 1.05 4.56
N PRO A 21 7.18 0.52 5.69
CA PRO A 21 8.41 -0.26 5.70
C PRO A 21 8.34 -1.46 4.76
N ARG A 22 9.51 -2.01 4.45
CA ARG A 22 9.59 -3.21 3.63
C ARG A 22 8.80 -4.35 4.30
N HIS A 23 7.81 -4.89 3.61
CA HIS A 23 6.97 -5.99 4.07
C HIS A 23 6.55 -6.88 2.90
N GLN A 24 5.73 -7.88 3.19
CA GLN A 24 5.06 -8.73 2.20
C GLN A 24 3.82 -9.36 2.85
N HIS A 25 2.87 -9.79 2.02
CA HIS A 25 1.66 -10.47 2.45
C HIS A 25 1.19 -11.45 1.37
N PRO A 26 0.38 -12.47 1.72
CA PRO A 26 -0.12 -13.45 0.75
C PRO A 26 -1.14 -12.89 -0.25
N ASN A 27 -1.62 -11.67 -0.04
CA ASN A 27 -2.58 -11.01 -0.91
C ASN A 27 -1.86 -10.44 -2.14
N GLU A 28 -2.45 -10.58 -3.33
CA GLU A 28 -2.11 -9.71 -4.45
C GLU A 28 -2.68 -8.32 -4.17
N GLN A 29 -1.87 -7.29 -4.42
CA GLN A 29 -2.23 -5.89 -4.20
C GLN A 29 -2.26 -5.13 -5.51
N TYR A 30 -3.27 -4.27 -5.65
CA TYR A 30 -3.44 -3.31 -6.73
C TYR A 30 -3.42 -1.94 -6.08
N SER A 31 -2.45 -1.09 -6.39
CA SER A 31 -2.39 0.28 -5.89
C SER A 31 -2.74 1.26 -7.01
N LEU A 32 -3.59 2.24 -6.70
CA LEU A 32 -3.96 3.33 -7.59
C LEU A 32 -3.73 4.65 -6.86
N ILE A 33 -2.83 5.48 -7.41
CA ILE A 33 -2.55 6.79 -6.84
C ILE A 33 -3.56 7.79 -7.40
N LEU A 34 -4.40 8.37 -6.53
CA LEU A 34 -5.39 9.38 -6.93
C LEU A 34 -4.84 10.80 -6.87
N GLN A 35 -3.88 11.06 -5.98
CA GLN A 35 -3.25 12.36 -5.79
C GLN A 35 -1.79 12.18 -5.33
N GLY A 36 -0.92 13.10 -5.73
CA GLY A 36 0.50 13.10 -5.36
C GLY A 36 1.30 12.01 -6.08
N SER A 37 2.34 11.51 -5.42
CA SER A 37 3.18 10.45 -5.94
C SER A 37 3.82 9.61 -4.84
N VAL A 38 4.16 8.37 -5.20
CA VAL A 38 4.79 7.38 -4.33
C VAL A 38 5.99 6.77 -5.04
N ARG A 39 7.09 6.60 -4.31
CA ARG A 39 8.20 5.74 -4.70
C ARG A 39 7.96 4.35 -4.13
N VAL A 40 7.91 3.35 -5.00
CA VAL A 40 7.69 1.95 -4.63
C VAL A 40 8.93 1.15 -4.97
N SER A 41 9.48 0.42 -4.01
CA SER A 41 10.58 -0.50 -4.24
C SER A 41 10.07 -1.94 -4.19
N ILE A 42 10.24 -2.70 -5.27
CA ILE A 42 9.77 -4.08 -5.44
C ILE A 42 10.94 -4.89 -6.00
N GLU A 43 11.34 -5.97 -5.31
CA GLU A 43 12.44 -6.87 -5.75
C GLU A 43 13.76 -6.14 -6.13
N GLY A 44 14.08 -5.04 -5.43
CA GLY A 44 15.28 -4.24 -5.70
C GLY A 44 15.16 -3.26 -6.86
N GLN A 45 14.05 -3.27 -7.60
CA GLN A 45 13.69 -2.24 -8.57
C GLN A 45 12.89 -1.12 -7.89
N THR A 46 13.02 0.11 -8.40
CA THR A 46 12.29 1.27 -7.88
C THR A 46 11.43 1.88 -8.97
N TYR A 47 10.17 2.10 -8.63
CA TYR A 47 9.14 2.65 -9.49
C TYR A 47 8.66 3.97 -8.90
N LEU A 48 8.48 4.97 -9.75
CA LEU A 48 7.77 6.20 -9.40
C LEU A 48 6.35 6.07 -9.95
N VAL A 49 5.36 6.18 -9.08
CA VAL A 49 3.94 6.07 -9.44
C VAL A 49 3.25 7.35 -9.03
N LYS A 50 2.63 8.02 -10.00
CA LYS A 50 2.01 9.34 -9.85
C LYS A 50 0.50 9.25 -9.92
N ALA A 51 -0.18 10.34 -9.58
CA ALA A 51 -1.63 10.47 -9.73
C ALA A 51 -2.11 10.01 -11.12
N GLY A 52 -3.11 9.13 -11.14
CA GLY A 52 -3.66 8.51 -12.34
C GLY A 52 -2.98 7.20 -12.76
N GLU A 53 -1.85 6.85 -12.15
CA GLU A 53 -1.12 5.61 -12.41
C GLU A 53 -1.39 4.57 -11.31
N GLY A 54 -1.20 3.30 -11.67
CA GLY A 54 -1.32 2.19 -10.73
C GLY A 54 -0.27 1.13 -10.98
N LEU A 55 -0.15 0.21 -10.02
CA LEU A 55 0.77 -0.91 -10.07
C LEU A 55 0.15 -2.15 -9.44
N ILE A 56 0.67 -3.30 -9.81
CA ILE A 56 0.29 -4.60 -9.23
C ILE A 56 1.51 -5.14 -8.48
N ILE A 57 1.28 -5.56 -7.23
CA ILE A 57 2.25 -6.27 -6.43
C ILE A 57 1.77 -7.72 -6.27
N PRO A 58 2.48 -8.69 -6.85
CA PRO A 58 2.12 -10.09 -6.70
C PRO A 58 2.20 -10.58 -5.25
N SER A 59 1.46 -11.65 -4.97
CA SER A 59 1.45 -12.32 -3.66
C SER A 59 2.87 -12.62 -3.16
N ASN A 60 3.11 -12.36 -1.88
CA ASN A 60 4.37 -12.61 -1.17
C ASN A 60 5.61 -11.91 -1.76
N VAL A 61 5.45 -10.94 -2.66
CA VAL A 61 6.57 -10.16 -3.19
C VAL A 61 6.93 -9.04 -2.20
N PRO A 62 8.16 -9.02 -1.68
CA PRO A 62 8.77 -7.90 -0.99
C PRO A 62 8.54 -6.51 -1.59
N HIS A 63 7.96 -5.60 -0.82
CA HIS A 63 7.78 -4.23 -1.27
C HIS A 63 7.84 -3.18 -0.15
N ARG A 64 8.17 -1.93 -0.51
CA ARG A 64 8.24 -0.75 0.36
C ARG A 64 7.65 0.45 -0.40
N PHE A 65 6.93 1.32 0.31
CA PHE A 65 6.39 2.56 -0.25
C PHE A 65 6.94 3.79 0.49
N GLU A 66 7.07 4.91 -0.22
CA GLU A 66 7.42 6.21 0.33
C GLU A 66 6.67 7.32 -0.41
N ALA A 67 5.83 8.07 0.31
CA ALA A 67 5.11 9.21 -0.25
C ALA A 67 6.06 10.38 -0.51
N LEU A 68 6.00 10.96 -1.71
CA LEU A 68 6.93 12.02 -2.13
C LEU A 68 6.33 13.44 -1.98
N GLU A 69 5.03 13.52 -1.74
CA GLU A 69 4.25 14.75 -1.67
C GLU A 69 3.28 14.71 -0.47
N ASP A 70 2.86 15.88 0.00
CA ASP A 70 1.85 15.98 1.05
C ASP A 70 0.45 15.78 0.46
N GLY A 71 -0.39 15.03 1.18
CA GLY A 71 -1.73 14.71 0.70
C GLY A 71 -1.72 13.70 -0.44
N THR A 72 -0.70 12.85 -0.55
CA THR A 72 -0.72 11.71 -1.47
C THR A 72 -1.87 10.78 -1.08
N VAL A 73 -2.74 10.46 -2.03
CA VAL A 73 -3.90 9.56 -1.83
C VAL A 73 -3.64 8.27 -2.59
N ASP A 74 -3.54 7.18 -1.84
CA ASP A 74 -3.31 5.82 -2.34
C ASP A 74 -4.53 4.95 -2.06
N VAL A 75 -5.09 4.36 -3.12
CA VAL A 75 -6.19 3.40 -3.02
C VAL A 75 -5.65 2.03 -3.35
N ASP A 76 -5.65 1.16 -2.34
CA ASP A 76 -5.23 -0.21 -2.46
C ASP A 76 -6.43 -1.15 -2.53
N PHE A 77 -6.38 -2.11 -3.45
CA PHE A 77 -7.25 -3.29 -3.44
C PHE A 77 -6.41 -4.55 -3.23
N PHE A 78 -6.91 -5.44 -2.36
CA PHE A 78 -6.25 -6.70 -2.02
C PHE A 78 -7.16 -7.89 -2.27
N THR A 79 -6.60 -8.97 -2.81
CA THR A 79 -7.26 -10.28 -2.91
C THR A 79 -6.29 -11.42 -2.58
N PRO A 80 -6.65 -12.39 -1.70
CA PRO A 80 -7.89 -12.45 -0.91
C PRO A 80 -8.02 -11.25 0.05
N ARG A 81 -9.10 -11.16 0.83
CA ARG A 81 -9.24 -10.06 1.79
C ARG A 81 -8.07 -10.03 2.79
N ARG A 82 -7.72 -8.83 3.27
CA ARG A 82 -6.73 -8.60 4.33
C ARG A 82 -7.26 -9.06 5.68
N GLN A 83 -7.18 -10.37 5.94
CA GLN A 83 -7.63 -10.97 7.21
C GLN A 83 -6.78 -10.48 8.39
N ASP A 84 -5.48 -10.29 8.16
CA ASP A 84 -4.54 -9.71 9.12
C ASP A 84 -4.94 -8.29 9.56
N TRP A 85 -5.45 -7.47 8.65
CA TRP A 85 -6.01 -6.16 8.98
C TRP A 85 -7.30 -6.25 9.79
N ILE A 86 -8.17 -7.22 9.48
CA ILE A 86 -9.41 -7.45 10.24
C ILE A 86 -9.09 -7.89 11.67
N ASP A 87 -8.09 -8.75 11.82
CA ASP A 87 -7.70 -9.34 13.09
C ASP A 87 -6.71 -8.45 13.88
N GLY A 88 -6.20 -7.37 13.25
CA GLY A 88 -5.22 -6.46 13.86
C GLY A 88 -3.84 -7.10 14.10
N THR A 89 -3.45 -8.05 13.25
CA THR A 89 -2.23 -8.86 13.39
C THR A 89 -1.13 -8.49 12.39
N ASP A 90 -1.34 -7.45 11.60
CA ASP A 90 -0.34 -6.99 10.65
C ASP A 90 0.89 -6.40 11.36
N THR A 91 2.08 -6.68 10.82
CA THR A 91 3.35 -6.44 11.51
C THR A 91 4.01 -5.12 11.13
N TYR A 92 3.41 -4.35 10.22
CA TYR A 92 4.03 -3.17 9.63
C TYR A 92 3.24 -1.87 9.86
N SER A 93 2.03 -1.94 10.44
CA SER A 93 1.28 -0.74 10.86
C SER A 93 1.72 -0.18 12.23
N ALA A 94 2.74 -0.73 12.87
CA ALA A 94 3.26 -0.24 14.15
C ALA A 94 4.34 0.84 13.94
N GLY A 95 3.92 2.10 13.86
CA GLY A 95 4.82 3.28 13.89
C GLY A 95 4.05 4.57 14.19
N PRO A 96 4.66 5.56 14.88
CA PRO A 96 3.99 6.81 15.23
C PRO A 96 3.77 7.66 13.97
N GLY A 97 2.55 8.18 13.79
CA GLY A 97 2.23 9.14 12.73
C GLY A 97 1.28 8.63 11.63
N LYS A 98 0.11 8.12 12.02
CA LYS A 98 -1.09 8.33 11.20
C LYS A 98 -1.46 9.82 11.22
#